data_AF-A0AA39MVZ5-F1
#
_entry.id   AF-A0AA39MVZ5-F1
#
_cell.length_a   1.000
_cell.length_b   1.000
_cell.length_c   1.000
_cell.angle_alpha   90.00
_cell.angle_beta   90.00
_cell.angle_gamma   90.00
#
_symmetry.space_group_name_H-M   'P 1'
#
loop_
_entity.id
_entity.type
_entity.pdbx_description
1 polymer ?
#
loop_
_entity_poly.entity_id
_entity_poly.type
_entity_poly.pdbx_seq_one_letter_code
_entity_poly.pdbx_strand_id
1 'polypeptide(L)'
;QYSRCTGRKKALCIGINYHGQPYTLRGCINDARHLRDFLIGFWGYKAEDITLLVDESMESGKQPTRANIIQAMHWLVKDAHPHDSLFFLYSGHGGQTLDLHSDEVDGLDEAIYPVDFVERGHILDDVMHEIMVKPLPTGCRLTALFDCCHSGTALDLPYVYDCNGRLKGQHMTSHWISQRSTPADVITWSGSKDGQTSADTFHGGVAVGAMSWAFIQSLTKNQNQSYQGLLHSIRKILEPEYSQVPQLGSSHHIVSHLSYCLSIAHLIQRTYRTPICGLFYEIGPP
;
A
#
# COMPACT_ATOMS: atom_id res chain seq x y z
N GLN A 1 -9.64 -10.54 12.10
CA GLN A 1 -8.77 -10.39 13.30
C GLN A 1 -7.61 -9.49 12.91
N TYR A 2 -7.24 -8.48 13.72
CA TYR A 2 -6.07 -7.66 13.40
C TYR A 2 -4.76 -8.45 13.52
N SER A 3 -3.85 -8.23 12.59
CA SER A 3 -2.49 -8.75 12.63
C SER A 3 -1.66 -8.00 13.67
N ARG A 4 -0.83 -8.75 14.41
CA ARG A 4 0.20 -8.17 15.29
C ARG A 4 1.48 -7.83 14.53
N CYS A 5 1.59 -8.18 13.25
CA CYS A 5 2.77 -7.93 12.41
C CYS A 5 4.08 -8.41 13.08
N THR A 6 4.04 -9.57 13.74
CA THR A 6 5.16 -10.20 14.45
C THR A 6 5.79 -11.37 13.67
N GLY A 7 5.14 -11.80 12.59
CA GLY A 7 5.59 -12.91 11.75
C GLY A 7 6.57 -12.49 10.66
N ARG A 8 6.61 -13.27 9.58
CA ARG A 8 7.45 -13.04 8.41
C ARG A 8 7.02 -11.78 7.68
N LYS A 9 7.98 -11.09 7.06
CA LYS A 9 7.77 -9.86 6.30
C LYS A 9 8.18 -10.05 4.87
N LYS A 10 7.29 -9.83 3.91
CA LYS A 10 7.58 -9.92 2.48
C LYS A 10 6.99 -8.73 1.74
N ALA A 11 7.69 -8.21 0.74
CA ALA A 11 7.17 -7.12 -0.07
C ALA A 11 7.28 -7.39 -1.56
N LEU A 12 6.31 -6.88 -2.31
CA LEU A 12 6.34 -6.76 -3.76
C LEU A 12 6.26 -5.27 -4.10
N CYS A 13 7.32 -4.73 -4.71
CA CYS A 13 7.38 -3.35 -5.17
C CYS A 13 7.42 -3.34 -6.70
N ILE A 14 6.47 -2.66 -7.34
CA ILE A 14 6.37 -2.57 -8.79
C ILE A 14 6.40 -1.10 -9.18
N GLY A 15 7.30 -0.74 -10.10
CA GLY A 15 7.41 0.61 -10.65
C GLY A 15 7.57 0.56 -12.16
N ILE A 16 6.64 1.18 -12.90
CA ILE A 16 6.63 1.10 -14.37
C ILE A 16 6.63 2.50 -14.98
N ASN A 17 7.69 2.81 -15.75
CA ASN A 17 7.80 4.08 -16.46
C ASN A 17 7.33 4.00 -17.93
N TYR A 18 7.12 2.81 -18.49
CA TYR A 18 6.70 2.60 -19.89
C TYR A 18 7.68 3.25 -20.89
N HIS A 19 8.98 3.11 -20.64
CA HIS A 19 10.01 3.73 -21.47
C HIS A 19 9.84 3.39 -22.96
N GLY A 20 9.78 4.44 -23.80
CA GLY A 20 9.64 4.30 -25.24
C GLY A 20 8.20 4.13 -25.74
N GLN A 21 7.21 4.21 -24.85
CA GLN A 21 5.77 4.16 -25.18
C GLN A 21 5.14 5.56 -25.13
N PRO A 22 4.00 5.81 -25.84
CA PRO A 22 3.35 7.12 -25.92
C PRO A 22 2.85 7.72 -24.58
N TYR A 23 2.86 6.94 -23.50
CA TYR A 23 2.44 7.35 -22.16
C TYR A 23 3.56 7.12 -21.13
N THR A 24 4.79 7.52 -21.46
CA THR A 24 5.94 7.35 -20.56
C THR A 24 5.79 8.18 -19.27
N LEU A 25 6.01 7.55 -18.12
CA LEU A 25 6.14 8.17 -16.80
C LEU A 25 7.63 8.29 -16.41
N ARG A 26 7.95 9.10 -15.39
CA ARG A 26 9.35 9.40 -15.02
C ARG A 26 9.68 9.16 -13.54
N GLY A 27 8.74 8.64 -12.75
CA GLY A 27 8.86 8.54 -11.29
C GLY A 27 8.61 7.16 -10.69
N CYS A 28 7.89 6.30 -11.39
CA CYS A 28 7.32 5.09 -10.80
C CYS A 28 8.38 4.08 -10.35
N ILE A 29 9.45 3.95 -11.14
CA ILE A 29 10.63 3.15 -10.77
C ILE A 29 11.26 3.67 -9.47
N ASN A 30 11.36 4.99 -9.32
CA ASN A 30 11.97 5.63 -8.16
C ASN A 30 11.11 5.41 -6.90
N ASP A 31 9.79 5.49 -7.02
CA ASP A 31 8.85 5.19 -5.93
C ASP A 31 9.02 3.75 -5.42
N ALA A 32 9.11 2.78 -6.34
CA ALA A 32 9.31 1.37 -6.00
C ALA A 32 10.63 1.13 -5.26
N ARG A 33 11.71 1.78 -5.70
CA ARG A 33 13.02 1.72 -5.05
C ARG A 33 13.01 2.39 -3.67
N HIS A 34 12.43 3.59 -3.56
CA HIS A 34 12.33 4.32 -2.30
C HIS A 34 11.52 3.56 -1.25
N LEU A 35 10.39 2.94 -1.64
CA LEU A 35 9.63 2.14 -0.70
C LEU A 35 10.40 0.90 -0.25
N ARG A 36 11.07 0.19 -1.17
CA ARG A 36 11.93 -0.94 -0.81
C ARG A 36 12.95 -0.52 0.25
N ASP A 37 13.66 0.57 0.00
CA ASP A 37 14.71 1.06 0.90
C ASP A 37 14.14 1.52 2.25
N PHE A 38 12.95 2.14 2.24
CA PHE A 38 12.20 2.50 3.43
C PHE A 38 11.78 1.28 4.27
N LEU A 39 11.25 0.23 3.65
CA LEU A 39 10.85 -1.01 4.32
C LEU A 39 12.04 -1.73 4.96
N ILE A 40 13.19 -1.76 4.27
CA ILE A 40 14.44 -2.33 4.79
C ILE A 40 14.95 -1.49 5.95
N GLY A 41 15.11 -0.18 5.76
CA GLY A 41 15.76 0.71 6.71
C GLY A 41 14.96 0.94 8.00
N PHE A 42 13.63 1.01 7.91
CA PHE A 42 12.77 1.42 9.03
C PHE A 42 11.88 0.31 9.57
N TRP A 43 11.50 -0.68 8.74
CA TRP A 43 10.47 -1.66 9.11
C TRP A 43 10.97 -3.10 9.19
N GLY A 44 12.27 -3.33 9.01
CA GLY A 44 12.91 -4.63 9.21
C GLY A 44 12.48 -5.70 8.20
N TYR A 45 12.10 -5.29 6.99
CA TYR A 45 12.01 -6.21 5.85
C TYR A 45 13.43 -6.54 5.39
N LYS A 46 13.69 -7.80 5.03
CA LYS A 46 14.98 -8.19 4.48
C LYS A 46 14.97 -8.02 2.96
N ALA A 47 16.10 -7.63 2.37
CA ALA A 47 16.21 -7.48 0.92
C ALA A 47 15.85 -8.78 0.15
N GLU A 48 16.19 -9.95 0.70
CA GLU A 48 15.87 -11.27 0.14
C GLU A 48 14.36 -11.60 0.13
N ASP A 49 13.60 -10.96 1.02
CA ASP A 49 12.15 -11.10 1.13
C ASP A 49 11.40 -9.97 0.39
N ILE A 50 12.07 -9.24 -0.52
CA ILE A 50 11.45 -8.21 -1.36
C ILE A 50 11.68 -8.52 -2.83
N THR A 51 10.59 -8.63 -3.58
CA THR A 51 10.61 -8.68 -5.05
C THR A 51 10.42 -7.26 -5.60
N LEU A 52 11.36 -6.80 -6.41
CA LEU A 52 11.29 -5.51 -7.10
C LEU A 52 11.15 -5.75 -8.61
N LEU A 53 10.05 -5.28 -9.20
CA LEU A 53 9.82 -5.32 -10.65
C LEU A 53 9.86 -3.90 -11.23
N VAL A 54 10.78 -3.65 -12.18
CA VAL A 54 10.97 -2.35 -12.83
C VAL A 54 11.32 -2.52 -14.32
N ASP A 55 10.76 -1.67 -15.19
CA ASP A 55 10.87 -1.81 -16.65
C ASP A 55 12.22 -1.35 -17.23
N GLU A 56 13.11 -0.82 -16.41
CA GLU A 56 14.53 -0.62 -16.76
C GLU A 56 15.38 -1.89 -16.59
N SER A 57 14.84 -2.94 -15.97
CA SER A 57 15.62 -4.14 -15.65
C SER A 57 15.98 -4.93 -16.90
N MET A 58 17.26 -5.31 -17.00
CA MET A 58 17.75 -6.19 -18.07
C MET A 58 17.47 -7.67 -17.79
N GLU A 59 17.10 -8.02 -16.55
CA GLU A 59 16.71 -9.38 -16.19
C GLU A 59 15.24 -9.59 -16.56
N SER A 60 14.96 -10.52 -17.48
CA SER A 60 13.59 -10.77 -17.97
C SER A 60 12.60 -11.09 -16.85
N GLY A 61 13.05 -11.79 -15.79
CA GLY A 61 12.22 -12.12 -14.61
C GLY A 61 11.94 -10.94 -13.67
N LYS A 62 12.59 -9.78 -13.86
CA LYS A 62 12.39 -8.56 -13.07
C LYS A 62 11.68 -7.45 -13.84
N GLN A 63 11.34 -7.67 -15.11
CA GLN A 63 10.49 -6.75 -15.84
C GLN A 63 9.02 -6.89 -15.39
N PRO A 64 8.26 -5.79 -15.25
CA PRO A 64 6.89 -5.80 -14.78
C PRO A 64 5.91 -6.16 -15.91
N THR A 65 6.14 -7.32 -16.55
CA THR A 65 5.20 -7.91 -17.52
C THR A 65 3.98 -8.47 -16.79
N ARG A 66 2.86 -8.66 -17.51
CA ARG A 66 1.64 -9.23 -16.91
C ARG A 66 1.93 -10.56 -16.24
N ALA A 67 2.72 -11.42 -16.88
CA ALA A 67 3.08 -12.73 -16.35
C ALA A 67 3.93 -12.62 -15.07
N ASN A 68 4.95 -11.75 -15.06
CA ASN A 68 5.83 -11.59 -13.91
C ASN A 68 5.11 -10.94 -12.72
N ILE A 69 4.22 -9.97 -12.97
CA ILE A 69 3.41 -9.34 -11.92
C ILE A 69 2.52 -10.40 -11.25
N ILE A 70 1.78 -11.19 -12.04
CA ILE A 70 0.92 -12.26 -11.51
C ILE A 70 1.72 -13.31 -10.73
N GLN A 71 2.87 -13.73 -11.26
CA GLN A 71 3.75 -14.67 -10.56
C GLN A 71 4.27 -14.08 -9.24
N ALA A 72 4.63 -12.81 -9.22
CA ALA A 72 5.11 -12.13 -8.03
C ALA A 72 4.00 -11.93 -6.99
N MET A 73 2.75 -11.67 -7.41
CA MET A 73 1.58 -11.62 -6.51
C MET A 73 1.35 -12.98 -5.84
N HIS A 74 1.39 -14.07 -6.60
CA HIS A 74 1.34 -15.42 -6.03
C HIS A 74 2.50 -15.68 -5.08
N TRP A 75 3.73 -15.29 -5.46
CA TRP A 75 4.89 -15.40 -4.59
C TRP A 75 4.66 -14.64 -3.29
N LEU A 76 4.13 -13.41 -3.32
CA LEU A 76 3.96 -12.54 -2.15
C LEU A 76 3.11 -13.23 -1.07
N VAL A 77 1.97 -13.81 -1.45
CA VAL A 77 1.03 -14.46 -0.52
C VAL A 77 1.35 -15.93 -0.23
N LYS A 78 2.28 -16.53 -0.97
CA LYS A 78 2.64 -17.94 -0.81
C LYS A 78 3.09 -18.24 0.61
N ASP A 79 2.48 -19.27 1.20
CA ASP A 79 2.74 -19.79 2.55
C ASP A 79 2.60 -18.70 3.63
N ALA A 80 1.69 -17.73 3.44
CA ALA A 80 1.40 -16.71 4.44
C ALA A 80 0.82 -17.35 5.71
N HIS A 81 1.24 -16.87 6.87
CA HIS A 81 0.77 -17.32 8.18
C HIS A 81 0.10 -16.19 8.97
N PRO A 82 -0.71 -16.50 9.99
CA PRO A 82 -1.23 -15.49 10.91
C PRO A 82 -0.09 -14.62 11.47
N HIS A 83 -0.31 -13.31 11.45
CA HIS A 83 0.62 -12.26 11.89
C HIS A 83 1.84 -11.99 11.00
N ASP A 84 1.96 -12.64 9.84
CA ASP A 84 2.84 -12.16 8.77
C ASP A 84 2.44 -10.73 8.36
N SER A 85 3.41 -9.97 7.83
CA SER A 85 3.24 -8.60 7.34
C SER A 85 3.70 -8.52 5.89
N LEU A 86 2.73 -8.58 4.99
CA LEU A 86 2.94 -8.48 3.54
C LEU A 86 2.74 -7.04 3.09
N PHE A 87 3.59 -6.58 2.17
CA PHE A 87 3.48 -5.26 1.57
C PHE A 87 3.40 -5.37 0.04
N PHE A 88 2.45 -4.66 -0.55
CA PHE A 88 2.32 -4.52 -2.00
C PHE A 88 2.39 -3.04 -2.36
N LEU A 89 3.25 -2.68 -3.32
CA LEU A 89 3.26 -1.35 -3.92
C LEU A 89 3.17 -1.49 -5.43
N TYR A 90 2.28 -0.70 -6.00
CA TYR A 90 2.23 -0.45 -7.42
C TYR A 90 2.32 1.06 -7.69
N SER A 91 3.31 1.47 -8.48
CA SER A 91 3.39 2.80 -9.08
C SER A 91 3.48 2.65 -10.60
N GLY A 92 2.56 3.30 -11.33
CA GLY A 92 2.40 3.14 -12.77
C GLY A 92 1.05 3.67 -13.24
N HIS A 93 0.65 3.30 -14.45
CA HIS A 93 -0.69 3.65 -14.96
C HIS A 93 -1.77 2.83 -14.24
N GLY A 94 -2.87 3.51 -13.93
CA GLY A 94 -4.11 2.94 -13.43
C GLY A 94 -5.29 3.55 -14.19
N GLY A 95 -6.40 2.83 -14.28
CA GLY A 95 -7.58 3.29 -14.98
C GLY A 95 -8.77 2.35 -14.78
N GLN A 96 -9.92 2.77 -15.29
CA GLN A 96 -11.19 2.07 -15.11
C GLN A 96 -11.63 1.40 -16.42
N THR A 97 -12.19 0.20 -16.34
CA THR A 97 -12.92 -0.46 -17.43
C THR A 97 -14.38 -0.68 -17.02
N LEU A 98 -15.28 -0.86 -17.97
CA LEU A 98 -16.67 -1.19 -17.66
C LEU A 98 -16.73 -2.54 -16.95
N ASP A 99 -17.36 -2.55 -15.78
CA ASP A 99 -17.67 -3.76 -15.02
C ASP A 99 -18.65 -4.63 -15.81
N LEU A 100 -18.26 -5.88 -16.08
CA LEU A 100 -19.05 -6.86 -16.82
C LEU A 100 -19.84 -7.81 -15.90
N HIS A 101 -19.59 -7.76 -14.59
CA HIS A 101 -20.10 -8.66 -13.56
C HIS A 101 -21.08 -7.94 -12.60
N SER A 102 -21.19 -6.61 -12.70
CA SER A 102 -22.10 -5.75 -11.96
C SER A 102 -21.95 -5.86 -10.44
N ASP A 103 -20.72 -6.01 -9.98
CA ASP A 103 -20.40 -6.10 -8.57
C ASP A 103 -19.84 -4.78 -8.02
N GLU A 104 -19.37 -3.87 -8.86
CA GLU A 104 -18.97 -2.52 -8.44
C GLU A 104 -20.14 -1.52 -8.37
N VAL A 105 -20.09 -0.62 -7.40
CA VAL A 105 -21.18 0.34 -7.11
C VAL A 105 -21.32 1.40 -8.20
N ASP A 106 -20.21 1.79 -8.82
CA ASP A 106 -20.16 2.74 -9.94
C ASP A 106 -20.15 2.04 -11.31
N GLY A 107 -20.10 0.71 -11.34
CA GLY A 107 -20.07 -0.11 -12.55
C GLY A 107 -18.75 -0.05 -13.31
N LEU A 108 -17.63 0.24 -12.63
CA LEU A 108 -16.30 0.32 -13.23
C LEU A 108 -15.27 -0.51 -12.43
N ASP A 109 -14.61 -1.45 -13.10
CA ASP A 109 -13.48 -2.19 -12.53
C ASP A 109 -12.20 -1.35 -12.59
N GLU A 110 -11.41 -1.35 -11.52
CA GLU A 110 -10.10 -0.73 -11.47
C GLU A 110 -9.03 -1.66 -12.07
N ALA A 111 -8.11 -1.08 -12.82
CA ALA A 111 -7.09 -1.83 -13.55
C ALA A 111 -5.69 -1.23 -13.38
N ILE A 112 -4.70 -2.12 -13.23
CA ILE A 112 -3.28 -1.78 -13.35
C ILE A 112 -2.72 -2.25 -14.70
N TYR A 113 -1.74 -1.53 -15.22
CA TYR A 113 -1.23 -1.72 -16.58
C TYR A 113 0.22 -2.23 -16.54
N PRO A 114 0.45 -3.54 -16.80
CA PRO A 114 1.81 -4.07 -16.98
C PRO A 114 2.57 -3.38 -18.12
N VAL A 115 3.90 -3.51 -18.19
CA VAL A 115 4.68 -2.86 -19.27
C VAL A 115 4.28 -3.36 -20.67
N ASP A 116 3.77 -4.59 -20.77
CA ASP A 116 3.30 -5.27 -21.98
C ASP A 116 1.77 -5.25 -22.13
N PHE A 117 1.07 -4.31 -21.48
CA PHE A 117 -0.39 -4.24 -21.47
C PHE A 117 -1.02 -4.14 -22.87
N VAL A 118 -0.31 -3.55 -23.84
CA VAL A 118 -0.79 -3.44 -25.23
C VAL A 118 -1.00 -4.81 -25.86
N GLU A 119 -0.13 -5.78 -25.54
CA GLU A 119 -0.18 -7.14 -26.10
C GLU A 119 -0.89 -8.13 -25.18
N ARG A 120 -0.77 -7.94 -23.85
CA ARG A 120 -1.23 -8.90 -22.83
C ARG A 120 -2.43 -8.46 -22.04
N GLY A 121 -2.90 -7.23 -22.25
CA GLY A 121 -4.00 -6.63 -21.48
C GLY A 121 -3.57 -6.15 -20.10
N HIS A 122 -4.51 -5.50 -19.42
CA HIS A 122 -4.36 -5.02 -18.04
C HIS A 122 -4.66 -6.14 -17.01
N ILE A 123 -4.49 -5.83 -15.73
CA ILE A 123 -4.85 -6.68 -14.60
C ILE A 123 -5.93 -5.95 -13.80
N LEU A 124 -7.10 -6.59 -13.68
CA LEU A 124 -8.24 -6.07 -12.92
C LEU A 124 -8.06 -6.29 -11.42
N ASP A 125 -8.68 -5.44 -10.63
CA ASP A 125 -8.90 -5.58 -9.18
C ASP A 125 -9.44 -6.96 -8.79
N ASP A 126 -10.38 -7.52 -9.53
CA ASP A 126 -10.88 -8.89 -9.39
C ASP A 126 -9.76 -9.93 -9.32
N VAL A 127 -8.84 -9.84 -10.27
CA VAL A 127 -7.70 -10.75 -10.37
C VAL A 127 -6.75 -10.53 -9.20
N MET A 128 -6.54 -9.27 -8.80
CA MET A 128 -5.72 -8.93 -7.65
C MET A 128 -6.35 -9.41 -6.34
N HIS A 129 -7.67 -9.30 -6.18
CA HIS A 129 -8.43 -9.76 -5.03
C HIS A 129 -8.34 -11.28 -4.89
N GLU A 130 -8.63 -12.02 -5.96
CA GLU A 130 -8.56 -13.48 -5.98
C GLU A 130 -7.16 -14.01 -5.66
N ILE A 131 -6.10 -13.33 -6.12
CA ILE A 131 -4.72 -13.74 -5.87
C ILE A 131 -4.23 -13.30 -4.49
N MET A 132 -4.46 -12.05 -4.10
CA MET A 132 -3.77 -11.44 -2.95
C MET A 132 -4.62 -11.33 -1.69
N VAL A 133 -5.95 -11.40 -1.77
CA VAL A 133 -6.85 -11.16 -0.63
C VAL A 133 -7.49 -12.46 -0.14
N LYS A 134 -8.14 -13.19 -1.04
CA LYS A 134 -8.90 -14.40 -0.74
C LYS A 134 -8.10 -15.55 -0.11
N PRO A 135 -6.84 -15.85 -0.51
CA PRO A 135 -6.10 -16.97 0.07
C PRO A 135 -5.42 -16.65 1.41
N LEU A 136 -5.46 -15.40 1.89
CA LEU A 136 -4.76 -15.02 3.11
C LEU A 136 -5.44 -15.60 4.36
N PRO A 137 -4.66 -16.16 5.31
CA PRO A 137 -5.22 -16.71 6.53
C PRO A 137 -5.65 -15.60 7.49
N THR A 138 -6.49 -15.97 8.45
CA THR A 138 -6.94 -15.09 9.51
C THR A 138 -5.79 -14.38 10.22
N GLY A 139 -5.87 -13.05 10.30
CA GLY A 139 -4.87 -12.24 11.01
C GLY A 139 -3.50 -12.11 10.32
N CYS A 140 -3.34 -12.56 9.07
CA CYS A 140 -2.24 -12.13 8.20
C CYS A 140 -2.47 -10.69 7.74
N ARG A 141 -1.42 -9.85 7.77
CA ARG A 141 -1.49 -8.47 7.27
C ARG A 141 -1.11 -8.44 5.79
N LEU A 142 -1.94 -7.79 4.97
CA LEU A 142 -1.53 -7.23 3.68
C LEU A 142 -1.75 -5.71 3.71
N THR A 143 -0.69 -4.96 3.51
CA THR A 143 -0.76 -3.52 3.24
C THR A 143 -0.46 -3.29 1.77
N ALA A 144 -1.42 -2.76 1.03
CA ALA A 144 -1.25 -2.35 -0.35
C ALA A 144 -1.18 -0.82 -0.46
N LEU A 145 -0.27 -0.31 -1.26
CA LEU A 145 -0.11 1.11 -1.57
C LEU A 145 -0.20 1.26 -3.09
N PHE A 146 -1.20 1.98 -3.56
CA PHE A 146 -1.40 2.26 -4.97
C PHE A 146 -1.07 3.72 -5.25
N ASP A 147 -0.07 3.92 -6.10
CA ASP A 147 0.33 5.22 -6.63
C ASP A 147 -0.05 5.30 -8.11
N CYS A 148 -1.37 5.21 -8.34
CA CYS A 148 -1.97 5.29 -9.66
C CYS A 148 -3.34 5.97 -9.56
N CYS A 149 -3.80 6.50 -10.70
CA CYS A 149 -5.13 7.10 -10.79
C CYS A 149 -6.20 6.00 -10.73
N HIS A 150 -7.35 6.29 -10.12
CA HIS A 150 -8.48 5.36 -10.00
C HIS A 150 -8.05 4.05 -9.30
N SER A 151 -7.87 4.13 -7.98
CA SER A 151 -7.43 2.99 -7.17
C SER A 151 -8.10 2.98 -5.79
N GLY A 152 -9.23 3.67 -5.67
CA GLY A 152 -10.03 3.72 -4.43
C GLY A 152 -10.54 2.35 -4.01
N THR A 153 -10.83 1.50 -4.99
CA THR A 153 -11.40 0.15 -4.86
C THR A 153 -10.49 -0.96 -5.37
N ALA A 154 -9.21 -0.70 -5.69
CA ALA A 154 -8.30 -1.61 -6.42
C ALA A 154 -8.04 -3.03 -5.83
N LEU A 155 -8.64 -3.41 -4.70
CA LEU A 155 -8.63 -4.78 -4.15
C LEU A 155 -10.03 -5.22 -3.65
N ASP A 156 -11.11 -4.58 -4.13
CA ASP A 156 -12.51 -4.85 -3.80
C ASP A 156 -12.75 -4.96 -2.29
N LEU A 157 -12.25 -3.97 -1.55
CA LEU A 157 -12.35 -3.96 -0.10
C LEU A 157 -13.68 -3.32 0.36
N PRO A 158 -14.44 -3.99 1.24
CA PRO A 158 -15.80 -3.56 1.63
C PRO A 158 -15.89 -2.29 2.47
N TYR A 159 -14.78 -1.80 3.01
CA TYR A 159 -14.76 -0.58 3.83
C TYR A 159 -13.78 0.43 3.25
N VAL A 160 -14.28 1.57 2.81
CA VAL A 160 -13.45 2.68 2.30
C VAL A 160 -13.62 3.89 3.21
N TYR A 161 -12.52 4.46 3.68
CA TYR A 161 -12.47 5.63 4.54
C TYR A 161 -11.92 6.83 3.77
N ASP A 162 -12.54 7.99 3.96
CA ASP A 162 -12.07 9.26 3.42
C ASP A 162 -10.83 9.78 4.18
N CYS A 163 -10.28 10.91 3.72
CA CYS A 163 -9.10 11.53 4.34
C CYS A 163 -9.31 12.01 5.78
N ASN A 164 -10.56 12.12 6.26
CA ASN A 164 -10.90 12.46 7.65
C ASN A 164 -11.09 11.20 8.51
N GLY A 165 -10.95 10.01 7.94
CA GLY A 165 -11.19 8.72 8.60
C GLY A 165 -12.66 8.38 8.75
N ARG A 166 -13.55 8.99 7.96
CA ARG A 166 -14.99 8.68 7.92
C ARG A 166 -15.24 7.60 6.87
N LEU A 167 -16.05 6.61 7.22
CA LEU A 167 -16.46 5.57 6.27
C LEU A 167 -17.27 6.22 5.13
N LYS A 168 -16.79 6.14 3.90
CA LYS A 168 -17.57 6.44 2.69
C LYS A 168 -18.64 5.35 2.60
N GLY A 169 -19.90 5.76 2.42
CA GLY A 169 -21.10 4.97 2.71
C GLY A 169 -21.03 3.50 2.27
N GLN A 170 -21.67 2.62 3.05
CA GLN A 170 -21.88 1.21 2.69
C GLN A 170 -22.86 1.11 1.52
N HIS A 171 -22.43 1.42 0.31
CA HIS A 171 -23.21 1.15 -0.90
C HIS A 171 -23.04 -0.29 -1.39
N MET A 172 -22.42 -1.16 -0.59
CA MET A 172 -22.16 -2.54 -0.97
C MET A 172 -23.27 -3.41 -0.39
N THR A 173 -23.94 -4.14 -1.26
CA THR A 173 -24.99 -5.07 -0.84
C THR A 173 -24.41 -6.09 0.13
N SER A 174 -25.20 -6.59 1.10
CA SER A 174 -24.73 -7.65 2.01
C SER A 174 -24.22 -8.87 1.24
N HIS A 175 -24.75 -9.11 0.04
CA HIS A 175 -24.28 -10.13 -0.89
C HIS A 175 -22.86 -9.85 -1.37
N TRP A 176 -22.57 -8.64 -1.85
CA TRP A 176 -21.22 -8.25 -2.29
C TRP A 176 -20.19 -8.40 -1.16
N ILE A 177 -20.53 -7.89 0.03
CA ILE A 177 -19.67 -8.01 1.22
C ILE A 177 -19.37 -9.48 1.52
N SER A 178 -20.36 -10.37 1.40
CA SER A 178 -20.15 -11.79 1.65
C SER A 178 -19.19 -12.45 0.67
N GLN A 179 -19.21 -12.04 -0.61
CA GLN A 179 -18.35 -12.58 -1.65
C GLN A 179 -16.89 -12.10 -1.53
N ARG A 180 -16.69 -10.83 -1.17
CA ARG A 180 -15.37 -10.19 -1.05
C ARG A 180 -14.79 -10.19 0.37
N SER A 181 -15.49 -10.79 1.33
CA SER A 181 -15.02 -10.85 2.71
C SER A 181 -13.80 -11.77 2.86
N THR A 182 -12.84 -11.33 3.68
CA THR A 182 -11.68 -12.14 4.07
C THR A 182 -11.49 -12.06 5.60
N PRO A 183 -11.06 -13.15 6.26
CA PRO A 183 -10.71 -13.11 7.67
C PRO A 183 -9.32 -12.48 7.95
N ALA A 184 -8.55 -12.22 6.89
CA ALA A 184 -7.26 -11.54 6.94
C ALA A 184 -7.40 -10.07 7.33
N ASP A 185 -6.26 -9.42 7.60
CA ASP A 185 -6.15 -7.98 7.88
C ASP A 185 -5.56 -7.29 6.64
N VAL A 186 -6.43 -6.96 5.70
CA VAL A 186 -6.04 -6.29 4.44
C VAL A 186 -6.41 -4.82 4.49
N ILE A 187 -5.43 -3.97 4.16
CA ILE A 187 -5.52 -2.51 4.15
C ILE A 187 -4.94 -1.98 2.84
N THR A 188 -5.64 -1.05 2.19
CA THR A 188 -5.13 -0.32 1.02
C THR A 188 -4.96 1.16 1.33
N TRP A 189 -3.93 1.77 0.74
CA TRP A 189 -3.72 3.20 0.72
C TRP A 189 -3.67 3.63 -0.74
N SER A 190 -4.51 4.59 -1.11
CA SER A 190 -4.56 5.11 -2.48
C SER A 190 -4.82 6.61 -2.51
N GLY A 191 -4.43 7.25 -3.61
CA GLY A 191 -4.75 8.65 -3.90
C GLY A 191 -5.87 8.75 -4.92
N SER A 192 -7.06 9.17 -4.51
CA SER A 192 -8.14 9.50 -5.45
C SER A 192 -8.02 10.95 -5.88
N LYS A 193 -8.30 11.28 -7.15
CA LYS A 193 -8.49 12.68 -7.54
C LYS A 193 -9.93 13.08 -7.33
N ASP A 194 -10.15 14.27 -6.80
CA ASP A 194 -11.45 14.93 -6.91
C ASP A 194 -11.61 15.39 -8.37
N GLY A 195 -12.32 14.61 -9.19
CA GLY A 195 -12.97 15.04 -10.44
C GLY A 195 -12.15 15.65 -11.59
N GLN A 196 -10.81 15.76 -11.54
CA GLN A 196 -10.01 16.36 -12.62
C GLN A 196 -8.68 15.64 -12.90
N THR A 197 -8.23 15.74 -14.16
CA THR A 197 -7.18 15.01 -14.90
C THR A 197 -5.78 14.97 -14.23
N SER A 198 -4.99 13.91 -14.50
CA SER A 198 -3.59 13.74 -14.01
C SER A 198 -2.65 14.83 -14.50
N ALA A 199 -2.03 15.54 -13.56
CA ALA A 199 -0.78 16.23 -13.80
C ALA A 199 0.36 15.37 -13.23
N ASP A 200 1.43 15.23 -14.01
CA ASP A 200 2.67 14.64 -13.53
C ASP A 200 3.20 15.45 -12.35
N THR A 201 3.50 14.76 -11.25
CA THR A 201 4.01 15.32 -10.00
C THR A 201 5.51 15.50 -10.10
N PHE A 202 6.07 16.66 -9.72
CA PHE A 202 7.53 16.89 -9.70
C PHE A 202 7.98 17.46 -8.35
N HIS A 203 8.95 16.81 -7.69
CA HIS A 203 9.65 17.37 -6.52
C HIS A 203 11.15 17.35 -6.77
N GLY A 204 11.81 18.52 -6.68
CA GLY A 204 13.25 18.65 -6.92
C GLY A 204 13.69 18.34 -8.38
N GLY A 205 12.78 18.45 -9.35
CA GLY A 205 13.06 18.16 -10.76
C GLY A 205 12.87 16.70 -11.19
N VAL A 206 12.45 15.81 -10.26
CA VAL A 206 12.17 14.39 -10.53
C VAL A 206 10.67 14.15 -10.38
N ALA A 207 10.08 13.42 -11.33
CA ALA A 207 8.69 13.02 -11.17
C ALA A 207 8.59 11.98 -10.05
N VAL A 208 7.69 12.15 -9.08
CA VAL A 208 7.50 11.17 -7.99
C VAL A 208 6.03 10.81 -7.87
N GLY A 209 5.74 9.58 -7.46
CA GLY A 209 4.39 9.20 -7.08
C GLY A 209 4.01 9.96 -5.80
N ALA A 210 3.02 10.83 -5.90
CA ALA A 210 2.67 11.75 -4.81
C ALA A 210 2.20 10.97 -3.57
N MET A 211 1.45 9.88 -3.75
CA MET A 211 0.90 9.09 -2.65
C MET A 211 1.98 8.31 -1.90
N SER A 212 2.87 7.62 -2.62
CA SER A 212 3.96 6.84 -2.03
C SER A 212 4.99 7.75 -1.36
N TRP A 213 5.31 8.88 -1.98
CA TRP A 213 6.16 9.90 -1.38
C TRP A 213 5.57 10.44 -0.08
N ALA A 214 4.29 10.87 -0.10
CA ALA A 214 3.63 11.41 1.08
C ALA A 214 3.48 10.37 2.21
N PHE A 215 3.24 9.10 1.86
CA PHE A 215 3.19 7.98 2.80
C PHE A 215 4.54 7.77 3.49
N ILE A 216 5.62 7.64 2.72
CA ILE A 216 6.99 7.46 3.24
C ILE A 216 7.39 8.65 4.11
N GLN A 217 7.15 9.87 3.65
CA GLN A 217 7.50 11.09 4.38
C GLN A 217 6.73 11.22 5.69
N SER A 218 5.43 10.89 5.69
CA SER A 218 4.60 10.92 6.90
C SER A 218 5.13 9.96 7.97
N LEU A 219 5.41 8.73 7.59
CA LEU A 219 5.90 7.71 8.51
C LEU A 219 7.36 7.90 8.91
N THR A 220 8.18 8.50 8.06
CA THR A 220 9.56 8.89 8.41
C THR A 220 9.56 9.99 9.47
N LYS A 221 8.66 10.98 9.35
CA LYS A 221 8.50 12.06 10.34
C LYS A 221 7.93 11.56 11.67
N ASN A 222 6.91 10.70 11.61
CA ASN A 222 6.33 10.10 12.80
C ASN A 222 5.84 8.67 12.48
N GLN A 223 6.51 7.68 13.05
CA GLN A 223 6.13 6.26 12.89
C GLN A 223 4.92 5.87 13.76
N ASN A 224 4.63 6.65 14.81
CA ASN A 224 3.58 6.37 15.79
C ASN A 224 2.34 7.20 15.46
N GLN A 225 1.59 6.76 14.47
CA GLN A 225 0.35 7.41 14.05
C GLN A 225 -0.82 6.46 14.17
N SER A 226 -2.03 6.99 14.37
CA SER A 226 -3.24 6.22 14.10
C SER A 226 -3.52 6.15 12.60
N TYR A 227 -4.45 5.29 12.16
CA TYR A 227 -4.91 5.28 10.76
C TYR A 227 -5.39 6.67 10.32
N GLN A 228 -6.21 7.32 11.15
CA GLN A 228 -6.69 8.67 10.89
C GLN A 228 -5.55 9.70 10.92
N GLY A 229 -4.61 9.57 11.88
CA GLY A 229 -3.45 10.44 11.96
C GLY A 229 -2.57 10.35 10.71
N LEU A 230 -2.40 9.14 10.17
CA LEU A 230 -1.65 8.91 8.94
C LEU A 230 -2.38 9.49 7.72
N LEU A 231 -3.70 9.31 7.60
CA LEU A 231 -4.52 9.97 6.57
C LEU A 231 -4.32 11.49 6.59
N HIS A 232 -4.40 12.11 7.77
CA HIS A 232 -4.19 13.56 7.92
C HIS A 232 -2.76 13.99 7.57
N SER A 233 -1.74 13.25 8.01
CA SER A 233 -0.34 13.57 7.70
C SER A 233 -0.07 13.49 6.20
N ILE A 234 -0.58 12.46 5.53
CA ILE A 234 -0.47 12.30 4.08
C ILE A 234 -1.20 13.44 3.39
N ARG A 235 -2.45 13.75 3.77
CA ARG A 235 -3.21 14.86 3.18
C ARG A 235 -2.49 16.19 3.32
N LYS A 236 -1.90 16.47 4.48
CA LYS A 236 -1.14 17.71 4.73
C LYS A 236 0.09 17.85 3.81
N ILE A 237 0.68 16.73 3.41
CA ILE A 237 1.78 16.70 2.46
C ILE A 237 1.26 16.84 1.03
N LEU A 238 0.11 16.24 0.72
CA LEU A 238 -0.45 16.23 -0.62
C LEU A 238 -1.09 17.57 -1.03
N GLU A 239 -1.94 18.13 -0.17
CA GLU A 239 -2.81 19.27 -0.46
C GLU A 239 -2.14 20.52 -1.07
N PRO A 240 -0.91 20.91 -0.69
CA PRO A 240 -0.28 22.10 -1.26
C PRO A 240 0.15 21.94 -2.72
N GLU A 241 0.46 20.73 -3.17
CA GLU A 241 1.09 20.45 -4.47
C GLU A 241 0.28 19.50 -5.36
N TYR A 242 -0.68 18.75 -4.80
CA TYR A 242 -1.37 17.65 -5.45
C TYR A 242 -2.89 17.69 -5.22
N SER A 243 -3.64 17.41 -6.28
CA SER A 243 -5.10 17.24 -6.21
C SER A 243 -5.53 15.90 -5.62
N GLN A 244 -4.59 14.98 -5.37
CA GLN A 244 -4.87 13.69 -4.77
C GLN A 244 -5.33 13.84 -3.32
N VAL A 245 -6.38 13.09 -2.98
CA VAL A 245 -6.92 12.93 -1.63
C VAL A 245 -6.65 11.50 -1.19
N PRO A 246 -5.96 11.28 -0.06
CA PRO A 246 -5.67 9.94 0.40
C PRO A 246 -6.95 9.26 0.88
N GLN A 247 -7.08 7.99 0.55
CA GLN A 247 -8.14 7.10 1.00
C GLN A 247 -7.54 5.83 1.59
N LEU A 248 -8.33 5.19 2.44
CA LEU A 248 -7.97 3.95 3.12
C LEU A 248 -9.04 2.91 2.86
N GLY A 249 -8.71 1.83 2.15
CA GLY A 249 -9.57 0.66 2.03
C GLY A 249 -9.24 -0.39 3.08
N SER A 250 -10.21 -1.22 3.45
CA SER A 250 -10.04 -2.26 4.45
C SER A 250 -11.00 -3.43 4.25
N SER A 251 -10.49 -4.63 4.50
CA SER A 251 -11.26 -5.89 4.55
C SER A 251 -12.24 -5.98 5.72
N HIS A 252 -12.04 -5.18 6.77
CA HIS A 252 -12.87 -5.15 7.96
C HIS A 252 -13.01 -3.73 8.52
N HIS A 253 -14.02 -3.50 9.36
CA HIS A 253 -14.20 -2.19 9.99
C HIS A 253 -12.97 -1.80 10.82
N ILE A 254 -12.36 -0.66 10.49
CA ILE A 254 -11.23 -0.06 11.19
C ILE A 254 -11.74 0.90 12.26
N VAL A 255 -11.27 0.72 13.49
CA VAL A 255 -11.34 1.79 14.50
C VAL A 255 -10.20 2.75 14.17
N SER A 256 -10.52 3.85 13.48
CA SER A 256 -9.54 4.74 12.83
C SER A 256 -8.55 5.42 13.80
N HIS A 257 -8.87 5.44 15.10
CA HIS A 257 -7.98 5.93 16.17
C HIS A 257 -6.94 4.89 16.63
N LEU A 258 -7.02 3.62 16.21
CA LEU A 258 -5.99 2.62 16.49
C LEU A 258 -4.67 2.98 15.81
N SER A 259 -3.56 2.64 16.46
CA SER A 259 -2.22 2.83 15.92
C SER A 259 -2.03 2.05 14.63
N TYR A 260 -1.62 2.74 13.57
CA TYR A 260 -1.13 2.15 12.35
C TYR A 260 0.24 1.52 12.61
N CYS A 261 0.42 0.29 12.13
CA CYS A 261 1.65 -0.44 12.38
C CYS A 261 1.93 -1.44 11.26
N LEU A 262 3.14 -1.39 10.70
CA LEU A 262 3.66 -2.41 9.78
C LEU A 262 4.52 -3.46 10.52
N SER A 263 4.81 -3.23 11.81
CA SER A 263 5.65 -4.07 12.68
C SER A 263 5.59 -3.62 14.15
N ILE A 264 5.13 -4.48 15.08
CA ILE A 264 5.11 -4.14 16.53
C ILE A 264 6.51 -4.07 17.15
N ALA A 265 7.54 -4.67 16.54
CA ALA A 265 8.90 -4.68 17.09
C ALA A 265 9.47 -3.26 17.39
N HIS A 266 8.98 -2.21 16.73
CA HIS A 266 9.38 -0.83 16.98
C HIS A 266 8.79 -0.19 18.25
N LEU A 267 7.64 -0.68 18.73
CA LEU A 267 7.01 -0.18 19.96
C LEU A 267 7.73 -0.70 21.22
N ILE A 268 8.33 -1.89 21.16
CA ILE A 268 8.96 -2.55 22.32
C ILE A 268 10.44 -2.16 22.48
N GLN A 269 11.19 -1.94 21.38
CA GLN A 269 12.61 -1.59 21.49
C GLN A 269 12.90 -0.17 22.01
N ARG A 270 11.90 0.73 22.06
CA ARG A 270 12.07 2.09 22.61
C ARG A 270 11.72 2.22 24.09
N THR A 271 10.95 1.29 24.66
CA THR A 271 10.69 1.27 26.11
C THR A 271 11.94 0.94 26.93
N TYR A 272 12.99 0.40 26.30
CA TYR A 272 14.25 0.00 26.93
C TYR A 272 15.48 0.83 26.51
N ARG A 273 15.29 1.97 25.80
CA ARG A 273 16.40 2.86 25.39
C ARG A 273 16.36 4.25 26.05
N THR A 274 15.90 4.33 27.30
CA THR A 274 16.34 5.38 28.23
C THR A 274 17.47 4.82 29.08
N PRO A 275 18.73 5.29 28.94
CA PRO A 275 19.72 5.06 29.98
C PRO A 275 19.32 5.92 31.17
N ILE A 276 18.86 5.30 32.25
CA ILE A 276 18.85 5.93 33.57
C ILE A 276 20.32 6.03 33.99
N CYS A 277 20.96 7.12 33.56
CA CYS A 277 22.28 7.49 34.03
C CYS A 277 22.13 8.28 35.33
N GLY A 278 22.43 7.60 36.44
CA GLY A 278 23.06 8.14 37.64
C GLY A 278 22.54 9.43 38.26
N LEU A 279 21.82 9.29 39.38
CA LEU A 279 21.93 10.18 40.54
C LEU A 279 21.74 9.33 41.80
N PHE A 280 22.81 8.62 42.18
CA PHE A 280 23.02 8.17 43.55
C PHE A 280 23.95 9.18 44.20
N TYR A 281 23.44 9.97 45.15
CA TYR A 281 24.24 10.57 46.22
C TYR A 281 23.49 10.38 47.54
N GLU A 282 24.05 9.45 48.31
CA GLU A 282 24.13 9.33 49.76
C GLU A 282 23.16 10.11 50.66
N ILE A 283 22.32 9.37 51.39
CA ILE A 283 21.91 9.73 52.75
C ILE A 283 22.18 8.48 53.60
N GLY A 284 23.23 8.53 54.42
CA GLY A 284 23.50 7.53 55.46
C GLY A 284 22.68 7.80 56.74
N PRO A 285 22.42 6.80 57.59
CA PRO A 285 21.43 6.88 58.68
C PRO A 285 22.10 7.05 60.07
N PRO A 286 21.33 7.08 61.17
CA PRO A 286 20.05 7.74 61.43
C PRO A 286 20.20 9.04 62.25
#